data_AF-A0A931XVA8-F1
#
_entry.id   AF-A0A931XVA8-F1
#
_cell.length_a   1.000
_cell.length_b   1.000
_cell.length_c   1.000
_cell.angle_alpha   90.00
_cell.angle_beta   90.00
_cell.angle_gamma   90.00
#
_symmetry.space_group_name_H-M   'P 1'
#
loop_
_entity.id
_entity.type
_entity.pdbx_description
1 polymer ?
#
loop_
_entity_poly.entity_id
_entity_poly.type
_entity_poly.pdbx_seq_one_letter_code
_entity_poly.pdbx_strand_id
1 'polypeptide(L)'
;MPYRDMREYLGVLERAGKLKRITREVDRDWELAAVTRTVFQKIPEAVRPALLFERVKGFDIPVAVGILGGSGAIYALALETEEERVWERWRDAQAHPIPPVLVPDGPCKEHVLKGEEADLRAFPHPVWTPGRDPSPYITAACVCTRDPETGQQNVGTYRVQIQEKDQAGIYINVTHGGARHISKNEAAGRPTELAIVLGADPVVGLVGVSTVSPSTDELAVAGGLRGAPLEVVKGETVDLEVPASAEIVIEGIVPCGGRRWEGPFGEFTGYMGPAGDNYQFQVTGITHRDRPIYHGYMSQMPPSESSCMRRVGFEAPLRHHLRGLGLQVRDVHYPESGCAAYIILISMKKRFEGEPKQAIWGTWAFDPRHGKIVIVVDEDIDIRDPFAVDWALSVHMQPHRDIHIEPDTPSAPLDPSIVPAGVAHHERSRMLSSKVGIDATRKHAYPEVALPAREYLDRVWQQWREYGFD
;
A
#
# COMPACT_ATOMS: atom_id res chain seq x y z
N MET A 1 11.57 2.44 -23.25
CA MET A 1 10.35 3.27 -23.30
C MET A 1 9.48 2.78 -22.16
N PRO A 2 8.79 3.69 -21.46
CA PRO A 2 7.91 3.29 -20.37
C PRO A 2 6.81 2.34 -20.86
N TYR A 3 6.21 1.59 -19.95
CA TYR A 3 5.03 0.81 -20.29
C TYR A 3 3.95 1.70 -20.92
N ARG A 4 3.23 1.16 -21.92
CA ARG A 4 2.09 1.89 -22.50
C ARG A 4 0.92 1.93 -21.53
N ASP A 5 0.63 0.83 -20.85
CA ASP A 5 -0.50 0.67 -19.94
C ASP A 5 -0.34 -0.56 -19.02
N MET A 6 -1.36 -0.83 -18.20
CA MET A 6 -1.41 -2.02 -17.35
C MET A 6 -1.31 -3.34 -18.14
N ARG A 7 -1.88 -3.41 -19.35
CA ARG A 7 -1.92 -4.65 -20.14
C ARG A 7 -0.52 -5.03 -20.59
N GLU A 8 0.29 -4.06 -21.02
CA GLU A 8 1.71 -4.28 -21.32
C GLU A 8 2.49 -4.71 -20.07
N TYR A 9 2.24 -4.07 -18.94
CA TYR A 9 2.87 -4.42 -17.66
C TYR A 9 2.55 -5.86 -17.21
N LEU A 10 1.30 -6.33 -17.35
CA LEU A 10 0.96 -7.73 -17.10
C LEU A 10 1.78 -8.69 -17.97
N GLY A 11 2.03 -8.33 -19.23
CA GLY A 11 2.91 -9.09 -20.13
C GLY A 11 4.37 -9.10 -19.67
N VAL A 12 4.86 -8.04 -19.03
CA VAL A 12 6.20 -7.99 -18.41
C VAL A 12 6.27 -8.94 -17.22
N LEU A 13 5.27 -8.89 -16.32
CA LEU A 13 5.19 -9.81 -15.19
C LEU A 13 5.18 -11.28 -15.64
N GLU A 14 4.43 -11.59 -16.71
CA GLU A 14 4.38 -12.93 -17.29
C GLU A 14 5.76 -13.40 -17.79
N ARG A 15 6.47 -12.56 -18.57
CA ARG A 15 7.83 -12.86 -19.04
C ARG A 15 8.85 -13.02 -17.91
N ALA A 16 8.66 -12.28 -16.81
CA ALA A 16 9.51 -12.37 -15.62
C ALA A 16 9.16 -13.57 -14.71
N GLY A 17 8.16 -14.40 -15.06
CA GLY A 17 7.70 -15.49 -14.20
C GLY A 17 6.99 -15.00 -12.92
N LYS A 18 6.56 -13.74 -12.90
CA LYS A 18 5.91 -13.05 -11.78
C LYS A 18 4.40 -12.89 -11.95
N LEU A 19 3.79 -13.46 -12.99
CA LEU A 19 2.34 -13.53 -13.17
C LEU A 19 1.89 -14.99 -13.26
N LYS A 20 0.84 -15.35 -12.51
CA LYS A 20 0.16 -16.62 -12.62
C LYS A 20 -1.24 -16.41 -13.18
N ARG A 21 -1.48 -16.94 -14.39
CA ARG A 21 -2.82 -17.05 -14.98
C ARG A 21 -3.58 -18.20 -14.34
N ILE A 22 -4.80 -17.91 -13.87
CA ILE A 22 -5.73 -18.87 -13.29
C ILE A 22 -6.87 -19.04 -14.29
N THR A 23 -6.83 -20.16 -15.02
CA THR A 23 -7.78 -20.50 -16.09
C THR A 23 -9.05 -21.19 -15.57
N ARG A 24 -9.01 -21.69 -14.32
CA ARG A 24 -10.17 -22.24 -13.63
C ARG A 24 -11.13 -21.10 -13.29
N GLU A 25 -12.41 -21.31 -13.58
CA GLU A 25 -13.47 -20.39 -13.17
C GLU A 25 -13.51 -20.26 -11.63
N VAL A 26 -13.56 -19.02 -11.15
CA VAL A 26 -13.62 -18.70 -9.72
C VAL A 26 -14.86 -17.87 -9.38
N ASP A 27 -15.34 -18.02 -8.16
CA ASP A 27 -16.40 -17.18 -7.60
C ASP A 27 -15.81 -15.90 -6.97
N ARG A 28 -16.34 -14.72 -7.36
CA ARG A 28 -15.89 -13.42 -6.82
C ARG A 28 -16.28 -13.23 -5.35
N ASP A 29 -17.33 -13.92 -4.89
CA ASP A 29 -17.91 -13.71 -3.56
C ASP A 29 -17.15 -14.45 -2.46
N TRP A 30 -16.27 -15.40 -2.82
CA TRP A 30 -15.44 -16.09 -1.83
C TRP A 30 -14.11 -16.64 -2.35
N GLU A 31 -14.11 -17.25 -3.54
CA GLU A 31 -12.99 -18.06 -4.01
C GLU A 31 -11.78 -17.23 -4.42
N LEU A 32 -12.03 -16.11 -5.12
CA LEU A 32 -10.98 -15.19 -5.55
C LEU A 32 -10.14 -14.69 -4.37
N ALA A 33 -10.80 -14.23 -3.31
CA ALA A 33 -10.14 -13.76 -2.10
C ALA A 33 -9.44 -14.91 -1.35
N ALA A 34 -10.06 -16.08 -1.24
CA ALA A 34 -9.49 -17.25 -0.56
C ALA A 34 -8.23 -17.79 -1.27
N VAL A 35 -8.24 -17.88 -2.60
CA VAL A 35 -7.08 -18.28 -3.40
C VAL A 35 -5.95 -17.27 -3.22
N THR A 36 -6.24 -15.98 -3.38
CA THR A 36 -5.24 -14.91 -3.20
C THR A 36 -4.63 -14.95 -1.80
N ARG A 37 -5.47 -15.07 -0.76
CA ARG A 37 -5.02 -15.21 0.64
C ARG A 37 -4.11 -16.42 0.83
N THR A 38 -4.47 -17.57 0.26
CA THR A 38 -3.68 -18.80 0.35
C THR A 38 -2.33 -18.63 -0.31
N VAL A 39 -2.27 -17.96 -1.48
CA VAL A 39 -1.01 -17.64 -2.17
C VAL A 39 -0.10 -16.79 -1.28
N PHE A 40 -0.62 -15.71 -0.69
CA PHE A 40 0.17 -14.86 0.19
C PHE A 40 0.66 -15.58 1.46
N GLN A 41 -0.10 -16.52 2.01
CA GLN A 41 0.29 -17.26 3.22
C GLN A 41 1.21 -18.45 2.97
N LYS A 42 1.07 -19.13 1.83
CA LYS A 42 1.73 -20.41 1.57
C LYS A 42 2.90 -20.32 0.61
N ILE A 43 2.93 -19.28 -0.24
CA ILE A 43 4.01 -19.09 -1.20
C ILE A 43 4.97 -18.02 -0.66
N PRO A 44 6.28 -18.35 -0.48
CA PRO A 44 7.29 -17.39 -0.07
C PRO A 44 7.36 -16.19 -1.01
N GLU A 45 7.57 -15.00 -0.46
CA GLU A 45 7.57 -13.74 -1.22
C GLU A 45 8.52 -13.79 -2.43
N ALA A 46 9.72 -14.34 -2.26
CA ALA A 46 10.76 -14.42 -3.29
C ALA A 46 10.25 -15.03 -4.62
N VAL A 47 9.32 -15.99 -4.54
CA VAL A 47 8.74 -16.70 -5.69
C VAL A 47 7.25 -16.44 -5.87
N ARG A 48 6.66 -15.52 -5.08
CA ARG A 48 5.22 -15.24 -5.12
C ARG A 48 4.85 -14.49 -6.40
N PRO A 49 3.91 -14.98 -7.21
CA PRO A 49 3.43 -14.30 -8.40
C PRO A 49 2.23 -13.37 -8.08
N ALA A 50 2.03 -12.37 -8.91
CA ALA A 50 0.72 -11.74 -9.09
C ALA A 50 -0.27 -12.73 -9.72
N LEU A 51 -1.56 -12.50 -9.55
CA LEU A 51 -2.61 -13.40 -10.03
C LEU A 51 -3.48 -12.71 -11.08
N LEU A 52 -3.75 -13.41 -12.19
CA LEU A 52 -4.76 -13.02 -13.18
C LEU A 52 -5.81 -14.12 -13.25
N PHE A 53 -6.98 -13.86 -12.68
CA PHE A 53 -8.17 -14.72 -12.75
C PHE A 53 -8.88 -14.46 -14.08
N GLU A 54 -8.74 -15.38 -15.02
CA GLU A 54 -9.24 -15.17 -16.40
C GLU A 54 -10.73 -15.40 -16.54
N ARG A 55 -11.31 -16.19 -15.61
CA ARG A 55 -12.72 -16.57 -15.63
C ARG A 55 -13.33 -16.34 -14.27
N VAL A 56 -14.22 -15.34 -14.18
CA VAL A 56 -14.97 -15.06 -12.97
C VAL A 56 -16.43 -15.41 -13.24
N LYS A 57 -17.03 -16.23 -12.38
CA LYS A 57 -18.38 -16.74 -12.56
C LYS A 57 -19.38 -15.59 -12.72
N GLY A 58 -20.08 -15.57 -13.86
CA GLY A 58 -21.08 -14.55 -14.20
C GLY A 58 -20.52 -13.26 -14.82
N PHE A 59 -19.21 -13.19 -15.12
CA PHE A 59 -18.57 -12.01 -15.71
C PHE A 59 -17.58 -12.42 -16.82
N ASP A 60 -17.56 -11.65 -17.91
CA ASP A 60 -16.56 -11.77 -18.98
C ASP A 60 -15.31 -10.90 -18.74
N ILE A 61 -15.16 -10.40 -17.51
CA ILE A 61 -14.14 -9.45 -17.09
C ILE A 61 -13.13 -10.19 -16.20
N PRO A 62 -11.86 -10.34 -16.62
CA PRO A 62 -10.82 -10.94 -15.78
C PRO A 62 -10.44 -10.02 -14.61
N VAL A 63 -9.92 -10.59 -13.52
CA VAL A 63 -9.50 -9.86 -12.33
C VAL A 63 -8.00 -10.05 -12.07
N ALA A 64 -7.26 -8.95 -11.96
CA ALA A 64 -5.83 -8.92 -11.62
C ALA A 64 -5.62 -8.46 -10.16
N VAL A 65 -4.81 -9.18 -9.40
CA VAL A 65 -4.51 -8.91 -7.98
C VAL A 65 -3.04 -9.18 -7.68
N GLY A 66 -2.42 -8.44 -6.75
CA GLY A 66 -1.02 -8.63 -6.43
C GLY A 66 -0.06 -8.03 -7.46
N ILE A 67 -0.56 -7.24 -8.40
CA ILE A 67 0.23 -6.76 -9.53
C ILE A 67 1.14 -5.58 -9.16
N LEU A 68 0.95 -4.94 -8.01
CA LEU A 68 1.86 -3.88 -7.54
C LEU A 68 2.64 -4.26 -6.29
N GLY A 69 2.13 -5.23 -5.51
CA GLY A 69 2.74 -5.62 -4.24
C GLY A 69 2.69 -7.12 -3.96
N GLY A 70 2.68 -7.98 -4.99
CA GLY A 70 2.81 -9.42 -4.77
C GLY A 70 4.16 -9.82 -4.17
N SER A 71 5.21 -9.04 -4.48
CA SER A 71 6.57 -9.14 -3.93
C SER A 71 7.32 -7.82 -4.18
N GLY A 72 8.44 -7.62 -3.49
CA GLY A 72 9.37 -6.52 -3.79
C GLY A 72 9.75 -6.44 -5.28
N ALA A 73 10.01 -7.59 -5.91
CA ALA A 73 10.37 -7.66 -7.33
C ALA A 73 9.24 -7.17 -8.25
N ILE A 74 7.98 -7.48 -7.90
CA ILE A 74 6.81 -6.98 -8.63
C ILE A 74 6.70 -5.46 -8.50
N TYR A 75 6.90 -4.93 -7.28
CA TYR A 75 6.92 -3.49 -7.04
C TYR A 75 8.03 -2.78 -7.84
N ALA A 76 9.23 -3.37 -7.89
CA ALA A 76 10.35 -2.83 -8.67
C ALA A 76 10.08 -2.86 -10.18
N LEU A 77 9.48 -3.94 -10.69
CA LEU A 77 9.06 -4.05 -12.09
C LEU A 77 7.99 -3.01 -12.45
N ALA A 78 7.04 -2.72 -11.55
CA ALA A 78 6.05 -1.64 -11.73
C ALA A 78 6.69 -0.25 -11.87
N LEU A 79 7.89 -0.07 -11.32
CA LEU A 79 8.69 1.16 -11.40
C LEU A 79 9.76 1.13 -12.49
N GLU A 80 9.81 0.06 -13.29
CA GLU A 80 10.83 -0.17 -14.32
C GLU A 80 12.26 -0.10 -13.76
N THR A 81 12.47 -0.68 -12.57
CA THR A 81 13.75 -0.62 -11.84
C THR A 81 14.03 -1.93 -11.08
N GLU A 82 15.14 -1.95 -10.34
CA GLU A 82 15.49 -3.04 -9.40
C GLU A 82 15.17 -2.64 -7.95
N GLU A 83 14.95 -3.62 -7.07
CA GLU A 83 14.50 -3.41 -5.69
C GLU A 83 15.41 -2.44 -4.92
N GLU A 84 16.72 -2.57 -5.10
CA GLU A 84 17.75 -1.74 -4.46
C GLU A 84 17.67 -0.27 -4.88
N ARG A 85 17.09 0.02 -6.05
CA ARG A 85 17.00 1.34 -6.67
C ARG A 85 15.62 1.98 -6.55
N VAL A 86 14.65 1.30 -5.93
CA VAL A 86 13.29 1.83 -5.73
C VAL A 86 13.29 3.21 -5.07
N TRP A 87 14.12 3.41 -4.05
CA TRP A 87 14.23 4.71 -3.37
C TRP A 87 14.75 5.82 -4.27
N GLU A 88 15.79 5.55 -5.04
CA GLU A 88 16.35 6.54 -5.97
C GLU A 88 15.28 6.96 -6.97
N ARG A 89 14.53 5.98 -7.49
CA ARG A 89 13.43 6.22 -8.42
C ARG A 89 12.36 7.13 -7.83
N TRP A 90 11.91 6.86 -6.61
CA TRP A 90 10.92 7.68 -5.90
C TRP A 90 11.42 9.08 -5.58
N ARG A 91 12.66 9.19 -5.09
CA ARG A 91 13.28 10.48 -4.77
C ARG A 91 13.39 11.34 -6.02
N ASP A 92 13.90 10.77 -7.11
CA ASP A 92 14.15 11.51 -8.34
C ASP A 92 12.84 11.96 -8.99
N ALA A 93 11.79 11.12 -8.96
CA ALA A 93 10.46 11.45 -9.47
C ALA A 93 9.76 12.55 -8.66
N GLN A 94 9.88 12.53 -7.33
CA GLN A 94 9.33 13.59 -6.47
C GLN A 94 10.07 14.92 -6.64
N ALA A 95 11.39 14.87 -6.87
CA ALA A 95 12.20 16.06 -7.12
C ALA A 95 11.97 16.64 -8.54
N HIS A 96 11.64 15.78 -9.51
CA HIS A 96 11.45 16.16 -10.91
C HIS A 96 10.13 15.60 -11.47
N PRO A 97 8.97 16.06 -10.96
CA PRO A 97 7.67 15.61 -11.45
C PRO A 97 7.46 16.06 -12.89
N ILE A 98 6.82 15.23 -13.71
CA ILE A 98 6.51 15.49 -15.12
C ILE A 98 4.99 15.59 -15.25
N PRO A 99 4.43 16.80 -15.48
CA PRO A 99 2.98 17.01 -15.56
C PRO A 99 2.30 16.12 -16.62
N PRO A 100 1.06 15.67 -16.38
CA PRO A 100 0.30 14.94 -17.38
C PRO A 100 -0.04 15.83 -18.59
N VAL A 101 -0.31 15.19 -19.73
CA VAL A 101 -0.71 15.84 -20.98
C VAL A 101 -2.17 15.47 -21.28
N LEU A 102 -3.01 16.50 -21.44
CA LEU A 102 -4.39 16.31 -21.87
C LEU A 102 -4.43 15.88 -23.33
N VAL A 103 -5.08 14.75 -23.60
CA VAL A 103 -5.34 14.22 -24.95
C VAL A 103 -6.85 14.24 -25.22
N PRO A 104 -7.27 14.34 -26.50
CA PRO A 104 -8.69 14.47 -26.83
C PRO A 104 -9.51 13.20 -26.55
N ASP A 105 -8.87 12.04 -26.55
CA ASP A 105 -9.52 10.73 -26.39
C ASP A 105 -8.53 9.69 -25.83
N GLY A 106 -9.04 8.54 -25.39
CA GLY A 106 -8.24 7.46 -24.82
C GLY A 106 -8.99 6.13 -24.75
N PRO A 107 -8.28 4.99 -24.67
CA PRO A 107 -8.91 3.67 -24.60
C PRO A 107 -9.99 3.54 -23.51
N CYS A 108 -9.85 4.26 -22.38
CA CYS A 108 -10.84 4.21 -21.31
C CYS A 108 -12.25 4.64 -21.74
N LYS A 109 -12.41 5.30 -22.89
CA LYS A 109 -13.67 5.79 -23.45
C LYS A 109 -14.26 4.90 -24.56
N GLU A 110 -13.72 3.71 -24.80
CA GLU A 110 -14.24 2.77 -25.82
C GLU A 110 -15.73 2.43 -25.58
N HIS A 111 -16.15 2.35 -24.32
CA HIS A 111 -17.55 2.26 -23.90
C HIS A 111 -17.89 3.36 -22.89
N VAL A 112 -18.99 4.08 -23.11
CA VAL A 112 -19.45 5.19 -22.25
C VAL A 112 -20.89 4.95 -21.82
N LEU A 113 -21.10 4.72 -20.53
CA LEU A 113 -22.39 4.44 -19.91
C LEU A 113 -22.76 5.61 -19.00
N LYS A 114 -23.91 6.26 -19.21
CA LYS A 114 -24.35 7.42 -18.43
C LYS A 114 -25.74 7.19 -17.83
N GLY A 115 -26.03 7.86 -16.72
CA GLY A 115 -27.36 7.80 -16.09
C GLY A 115 -27.75 6.37 -15.70
N GLU A 116 -28.89 5.91 -16.21
CA GLU A 116 -29.43 4.58 -15.85
C GLU A 116 -28.57 3.40 -16.31
N GLU A 117 -27.77 3.57 -17.38
CA GLU A 117 -26.88 2.55 -17.93
C GLU A 117 -25.63 2.34 -17.07
N ALA A 118 -25.29 3.30 -16.21
CA ALA A 118 -24.16 3.20 -15.29
C ALA A 118 -24.53 2.29 -14.09
N ASP A 119 -24.25 0.99 -14.22
CA ASP A 119 -24.49 -0.02 -13.18
C ASP A 119 -23.17 -0.57 -12.62
N LEU A 120 -22.82 -0.18 -11.39
CA LEU A 120 -21.68 -0.71 -10.63
C LEU A 120 -21.69 -2.23 -10.54
N ARG A 121 -22.86 -2.87 -10.50
CA ARG A 121 -22.98 -4.31 -10.30
C ARG A 121 -22.54 -5.12 -11.53
N ALA A 122 -22.33 -4.47 -12.68
CA ALA A 122 -21.86 -5.08 -13.92
C ALA A 122 -20.40 -5.58 -13.85
N PHE A 123 -19.62 -5.19 -12.84
CA PHE A 123 -18.21 -5.54 -12.70
C PHE A 123 -17.97 -6.65 -11.67
N PRO A 124 -16.91 -7.47 -11.81
CA PRO A 124 -16.60 -8.59 -10.92
C PRO A 124 -15.98 -8.14 -9.59
N HIS A 125 -16.62 -7.20 -8.89
CA HIS A 125 -16.20 -6.72 -7.58
C HIS A 125 -16.01 -7.88 -6.58
N PRO A 126 -14.80 -8.10 -6.05
CA PRO A 126 -14.60 -9.17 -5.09
C PRO A 126 -15.18 -8.85 -3.71
N VAL A 127 -15.57 -9.89 -2.99
CA VAL A 127 -15.70 -9.86 -1.52
C VAL A 127 -14.37 -10.30 -0.94
N TRP A 128 -13.69 -9.39 -0.21
CA TRP A 128 -12.29 -9.61 0.21
C TRP A 128 -12.18 -10.36 1.54
N THR A 129 -13.20 -10.27 2.39
CA THR A 129 -13.34 -11.02 3.64
C THR A 129 -14.66 -11.79 3.64
N PRO A 130 -14.72 -12.94 2.93
CA PRO A 130 -15.95 -13.73 2.80
C PRO A 130 -16.55 -14.10 4.16
N GLY A 131 -17.87 -13.91 4.29
CA GLY A 131 -18.62 -14.14 5.53
C GLY A 131 -18.50 -13.02 6.58
N ARG A 132 -17.77 -11.93 6.30
CA ARG A 132 -17.60 -10.78 7.20
C ARG A 132 -17.85 -9.43 6.55
N ASP A 133 -17.40 -9.24 5.31
CA ASP A 133 -17.72 -8.04 4.53
C ASP A 133 -19.24 -8.04 4.21
N PRO A 134 -19.94 -6.89 4.35
CA PRO A 134 -21.39 -6.80 4.11
C PRO A 134 -21.76 -6.88 2.63
N SER A 135 -20.84 -6.54 1.73
CA SER A 135 -21.00 -6.53 0.27
C SER A 135 -19.63 -6.46 -0.42
N PRO A 136 -19.55 -6.56 -1.76
CA PRO A 136 -18.30 -6.38 -2.49
C PRO A 136 -17.68 -4.99 -2.35
N TYR A 137 -16.34 -4.92 -2.50
CA TYR A 137 -15.57 -3.68 -2.41
C TYR A 137 -14.63 -3.48 -3.59
N ILE A 138 -14.53 -2.23 -4.05
CA ILE A 138 -13.41 -1.76 -4.86
C ILE A 138 -12.26 -1.38 -3.91
N THR A 139 -11.11 -2.04 -4.06
CA THR A 139 -9.95 -1.86 -3.17
C THR A 139 -8.75 -1.19 -3.82
N ALA A 140 -8.59 -1.32 -5.15
CA ALA A 140 -7.58 -0.59 -5.93
C ALA A 140 -8.13 0.72 -6.53
N ALA A 141 -9.06 1.37 -5.83
CA ALA A 141 -9.75 2.57 -6.29
C ALA A 141 -8.83 3.80 -6.20
N CYS A 142 -8.16 4.14 -7.30
CA CYS A 142 -7.44 5.40 -7.44
C CYS A 142 -8.45 6.53 -7.63
N VAL A 143 -8.78 7.21 -6.54
CA VAL A 143 -9.79 8.26 -6.48
C VAL A 143 -9.18 9.61 -6.81
N CYS A 144 -9.62 10.20 -7.92
CA CYS A 144 -9.32 11.55 -8.35
C CYS A 144 -10.32 12.53 -7.73
N THR A 145 -9.81 13.60 -7.12
CA THR A 145 -10.61 14.77 -6.66
C THR A 145 -9.86 16.05 -6.94
N ARG A 146 -10.55 17.19 -6.97
CA ARG A 146 -9.94 18.51 -7.20
C ARG A 146 -10.12 19.42 -5.98
N ASP A 147 -9.06 20.09 -5.57
CA ASP A 147 -9.14 21.12 -4.54
C ASP A 147 -9.96 22.31 -5.09
N PRO A 148 -11.09 22.67 -4.46
CA PRO A 148 -11.95 23.73 -4.97
C PRO A 148 -11.36 25.14 -4.84
N GLU A 149 -10.26 25.31 -4.10
CA GLU A 149 -9.59 26.61 -3.90
C GLU A 149 -8.39 26.77 -4.85
N THR A 150 -7.60 25.71 -5.04
CA THR A 150 -6.36 25.78 -5.84
C THR A 150 -6.52 25.23 -7.26
N GLY A 151 -7.56 24.43 -7.51
CA GLY A 151 -7.76 23.71 -8.78
C GLY A 151 -6.85 22.50 -8.98
N GLN A 152 -5.94 22.21 -8.03
CA GLN A 152 -5.02 21.07 -8.08
C GLN A 152 -5.78 19.77 -7.88
N GLN A 153 -5.49 18.76 -8.71
CA GLN A 153 -6.01 17.42 -8.51
C GLN A 153 -5.15 16.62 -7.54
N ASN A 154 -5.82 15.67 -6.89
CA ASN A 154 -5.23 14.67 -6.03
C ASN A 154 -5.68 13.28 -6.46
N VAL A 155 -4.77 12.31 -6.39
CA VAL A 155 -5.09 10.88 -6.53
C VAL A 155 -4.79 10.15 -5.22
N GLY A 156 -5.79 9.48 -4.65
CA GLY A 156 -5.62 8.67 -3.44
C GLY A 156 -6.37 7.35 -3.52
N THR A 157 -5.84 6.31 -2.88
CA THR A 157 -6.49 4.99 -2.86
C THR A 157 -7.42 4.86 -1.66
N TYR A 158 -8.71 4.69 -1.92
CA TYR A 158 -9.74 4.59 -0.87
C TYR A 158 -10.67 3.40 -1.16
N ARG A 159 -11.08 2.66 -0.12
CA ARG A 159 -12.02 1.55 -0.32
C ARG A 159 -13.43 2.07 -0.61
N VAL A 160 -14.13 1.39 -1.51
CA VAL A 160 -15.49 1.75 -1.92
C VAL A 160 -16.40 0.53 -1.79
N GLN A 161 -17.38 0.62 -0.89
CA GLN A 161 -18.39 -0.41 -0.70
C GLN A 161 -19.49 -0.28 -1.76
N ILE A 162 -19.72 -1.33 -2.54
CA ILE A 162 -20.80 -1.37 -3.51
C ILE A 162 -22.09 -1.77 -2.79
N GLN A 163 -23.11 -0.92 -2.85
CA GLN A 163 -24.37 -1.12 -2.13
C GLN A 163 -25.57 -1.18 -3.07
N GLU A 164 -25.60 -0.35 -4.11
CA GLU A 164 -26.64 -0.35 -5.16
C GLU A 164 -26.01 -0.19 -6.55
N LYS A 165 -26.84 -0.05 -7.59
CA LYS A 165 -26.37 0.11 -8.98
C LYS A 165 -25.57 1.38 -9.19
N ASP A 166 -25.97 2.46 -8.53
CA ASP A 166 -25.47 3.82 -8.73
C ASP A 166 -25.04 4.47 -7.40
N GLN A 167 -25.03 3.71 -6.30
CA GLN A 167 -24.71 4.21 -4.98
C GLN A 167 -23.68 3.35 -4.26
N ALA A 168 -22.69 4.02 -3.69
CA ALA A 168 -21.62 3.41 -2.91
C ALA A 168 -21.27 4.23 -1.66
N GLY A 169 -20.66 3.57 -0.68
CA GLY A 169 -20.02 4.22 0.46
C GLY A 169 -18.52 4.26 0.25
N ILE A 170 -17.87 5.40 0.50
CA ILE A 170 -16.41 5.54 0.38
C ILE A 170 -15.80 5.98 1.71
N TYR A 171 -14.90 5.14 2.24
CA TYR A 171 -14.10 5.49 3.42
C TYR A 171 -12.85 6.25 3.01
N ILE A 172 -12.80 7.53 3.36
CA ILE A 172 -11.61 8.38 3.21
C ILE A 172 -11.21 8.86 4.61
N ASN A 173 -9.98 8.54 5.03
CA ASN A 173 -9.48 9.03 6.30
C ASN A 173 -9.41 10.57 6.28
N VAL A 174 -9.83 11.20 7.38
CA VAL A 174 -9.91 12.67 7.51
C VAL A 174 -8.58 13.39 7.30
N THR A 175 -7.45 12.68 7.41
CA THR A 175 -6.11 13.24 7.17
C THR A 175 -5.69 13.20 5.70
N HIS A 176 -6.47 12.60 4.81
CA HIS A 176 -6.13 12.44 3.39
C HIS A 176 -6.70 13.56 2.50
N GLY A 177 -6.07 13.76 1.33
CA GLY A 177 -6.40 14.83 0.37
C GLY A 177 -7.87 14.85 -0.05
N GLY A 178 -8.44 13.71 -0.42
CA GLY A 178 -9.86 13.60 -0.80
C GLY A 178 -10.82 14.09 0.28
N ALA A 179 -10.58 13.76 1.55
CA ALA A 179 -11.42 14.22 2.67
C ALA A 179 -11.32 15.74 2.85
N ARG A 180 -10.11 16.31 2.69
CA ARG A 180 -9.89 17.76 2.73
C ARG A 180 -10.67 18.47 1.62
N HIS A 181 -10.66 17.94 0.40
CA HIS A 181 -11.40 18.52 -0.74
C HIS A 181 -12.92 18.47 -0.50
N ILE A 182 -13.43 17.34 0.00
CA ILE A 182 -14.84 17.20 0.37
C ILE A 182 -15.22 18.22 1.44
N SER A 183 -14.45 18.32 2.53
CA SER A 183 -14.74 19.28 3.61
C SER A 183 -14.75 20.73 3.14
N LYS A 184 -13.86 21.13 2.22
CA LYS A 184 -13.88 22.50 1.64
C LYS A 184 -15.14 22.76 0.81
N ASN A 185 -15.56 21.79 -0.01
CA ASN A 185 -16.79 21.91 -0.80
C ASN A 185 -18.05 21.92 0.09
N GLU A 186 -18.09 21.09 1.13
CA GLU A 186 -19.19 21.07 2.10
C GLU A 186 -19.31 22.41 2.85
N ALA A 187 -18.19 23.00 3.26
CA ALA A 187 -18.18 24.34 3.85
C ALA A 187 -18.72 25.43 2.91
N ALA A 188 -18.62 25.21 1.60
CA ALA A 188 -19.18 26.07 0.56
C ALA A 188 -20.60 25.66 0.11
N GLY A 189 -21.21 24.63 0.71
CA GLY A 189 -22.54 24.14 0.35
C GLY A 189 -22.60 23.46 -1.03
N ARG A 190 -21.48 22.93 -1.53
CA ARG A 190 -21.37 22.33 -2.88
C ARG A 190 -21.06 20.83 -2.80
N PRO A 191 -21.51 20.03 -3.79
CA PRO A 191 -21.05 18.65 -3.93
C PRO A 191 -19.56 18.61 -4.33
N THR A 192 -18.92 17.46 -4.17
CA THR A 192 -17.57 17.20 -4.67
C THR A 192 -17.63 16.21 -5.81
N GLU A 193 -17.11 16.58 -6.98
CA GLU A 193 -16.91 15.66 -8.09
C GLU A 193 -15.76 14.70 -7.80
N LEU A 194 -15.92 13.44 -8.21
CA LEU A 194 -14.99 12.36 -7.94
C LEU A 194 -14.97 11.38 -9.11
N ALA A 195 -13.78 10.90 -9.47
CA ALA A 195 -13.61 9.79 -10.41
C ALA A 195 -12.78 8.66 -9.78
N ILE A 196 -13.24 7.42 -9.88
CA ILE A 196 -12.53 6.22 -9.43
C ILE A 196 -11.90 5.57 -10.65
N VAL A 197 -10.58 5.44 -10.66
CA VAL A 197 -9.81 4.86 -11.74
C VAL A 197 -9.34 3.46 -11.34
N LEU A 198 -9.60 2.46 -12.20
CA LEU A 198 -9.12 1.09 -12.06
C LEU A 198 -8.29 0.69 -13.27
N GLY A 199 -7.16 0.03 -13.01
CA GLY A 199 -6.30 -0.53 -14.04
C GLY A 199 -5.68 0.50 -14.99
N ALA A 200 -5.08 1.56 -14.46
CA ALA A 200 -4.24 2.48 -15.25
C ALA A 200 -2.79 1.99 -15.32
N ASP A 201 -1.87 2.82 -15.83
CA ASP A 201 -0.43 2.58 -15.71
C ASP A 201 -0.06 2.22 -14.25
N PRO A 202 0.78 1.19 -14.01
CA PRO A 202 1.11 0.75 -12.65
C PRO A 202 1.60 1.87 -11.73
N VAL A 203 2.28 2.90 -12.25
CA VAL A 203 2.76 4.02 -11.42
C VAL A 203 1.61 4.84 -10.83
N VAL A 204 0.43 4.86 -11.45
CA VAL A 204 -0.78 5.54 -10.93
C VAL A 204 -1.25 4.88 -9.63
N GLY A 205 -1.27 3.54 -9.60
CA GLY A 205 -1.61 2.80 -8.39
C GLY A 205 -0.60 3.00 -7.27
N LEU A 206 0.69 3.10 -7.62
CA LEU A 206 1.78 3.32 -6.67
C LEU A 206 1.74 4.73 -6.05
N VAL A 207 1.51 5.78 -6.83
CA VAL A 207 1.36 7.14 -6.26
C VAL A 207 0.11 7.26 -5.42
N GLY A 208 -0.99 6.59 -5.80
CA GLY A 208 -2.25 6.63 -5.06
C GLY A 208 -2.18 6.01 -3.66
N VAL A 209 -1.16 5.21 -3.34
CA VAL A 209 -0.95 4.65 -1.99
C VAL A 209 0.23 5.30 -1.25
N SER A 210 0.93 6.22 -1.90
CA SER A 210 2.13 6.87 -1.37
C SER A 210 1.79 8.26 -0.82
N THR A 211 2.60 8.76 0.11
CA THR A 211 2.46 10.15 0.58
C THR A 211 3.36 11.05 -0.25
N VAL A 212 2.76 11.87 -1.11
CA VAL A 212 3.45 12.95 -1.83
C VAL A 212 3.18 14.29 -1.16
N SER A 213 3.99 15.31 -1.47
CA SER A 213 3.77 16.67 -0.96
C SER A 213 2.36 17.16 -1.33
N PRO A 214 1.60 17.77 -0.40
CA PRO A 214 0.26 18.31 -0.70
C PRO A 214 0.21 19.41 -1.76
N SER A 215 1.36 19.94 -2.16
CA SER A 215 1.51 20.93 -3.23
C SER A 215 1.88 20.33 -4.58
N THR A 216 2.02 19.01 -4.68
CA THR A 216 2.43 18.29 -5.90
C THR A 216 1.29 17.40 -6.38
N ASP A 217 1.01 17.41 -7.68
CA ASP A 217 0.03 16.52 -8.31
C ASP A 217 0.61 15.09 -8.39
N GLU A 218 -0.10 14.10 -7.83
CA GLU A 218 0.31 12.69 -7.88
C GLU A 218 0.53 12.19 -9.32
N LEU A 219 -0.27 12.61 -10.30
CA LEU A 219 -0.09 12.21 -11.69
C LEU A 219 1.19 12.80 -12.28
N ALA A 220 1.65 13.95 -11.78
CA ALA A 220 2.94 14.51 -12.17
C ALA A 220 4.10 13.71 -11.57
N VAL A 221 3.98 13.26 -10.32
CA VAL A 221 4.96 12.34 -9.71
C VAL A 221 4.98 11.00 -10.46
N ALA A 222 3.82 10.48 -10.85
CA ALA A 222 3.70 9.29 -11.68
C ALA A 222 4.40 9.49 -13.04
N GLY A 223 4.23 10.65 -13.68
CA GLY A 223 5.00 11.01 -14.87
C GLY A 223 6.52 11.01 -14.65
N GLY A 224 6.98 11.48 -13.49
CA GLY A 224 8.38 11.41 -13.06
C GLY A 224 8.87 9.96 -12.87
N LEU A 225 8.06 9.10 -12.23
CA LEU A 225 8.36 7.66 -12.05
C LEU A 225 8.38 6.91 -13.39
N ARG A 226 7.58 7.34 -14.35
CA ARG A 226 7.54 6.82 -15.72
C ARG A 226 8.71 7.37 -16.57
N GLY A 227 9.20 8.55 -16.25
CA GLY A 227 10.15 9.31 -17.08
C GLY A 227 9.51 9.92 -18.34
N ALA A 228 8.18 9.95 -18.41
CA ALA A 228 7.39 10.51 -19.49
C ALA A 228 6.02 10.97 -18.96
N PRO A 229 5.40 12.01 -19.54
CA PRO A 229 4.08 12.46 -19.09
C PRO A 229 3.03 11.34 -19.21
N LEU A 230 2.09 11.30 -18.27
CA LEU A 230 0.88 10.50 -18.42
C LEU A 230 -0.09 11.20 -19.36
N GLU A 231 -0.68 10.45 -20.28
CA GLU A 231 -1.80 10.95 -21.08
C GLU A 231 -3.07 10.86 -20.24
N VAL A 232 -3.81 11.97 -20.16
CA VAL A 232 -5.07 12.07 -19.42
C VAL A 232 -6.19 12.57 -20.33
N VAL A 233 -7.42 12.19 -20.05
CA VAL A 233 -8.63 12.65 -20.73
C VAL A 233 -9.56 13.31 -19.72
N LYS A 234 -10.43 14.21 -20.20
CA LYS A 234 -11.53 14.75 -19.38
C LYS A 234 -12.57 13.68 -19.09
N GLY A 235 -13.12 13.69 -17.87
CA GLY A 235 -14.29 12.91 -17.51
C GLY A 235 -15.49 13.22 -18.41
N GLU A 236 -16.40 12.26 -18.49
CA GLU A 236 -17.61 12.30 -19.30
C GLU A 236 -18.81 12.96 -18.60
N THR A 237 -18.82 12.97 -17.27
CA THR A 237 -19.86 13.52 -16.39
C THR A 237 -19.31 14.33 -15.21
N VAL A 238 -17.98 14.48 -15.10
CA VAL A 238 -17.27 15.31 -14.11
C VAL A 238 -16.14 16.13 -14.75
N ASP A 239 -15.77 17.29 -14.20
CA ASP A 239 -14.63 18.11 -14.66
C ASP A 239 -13.30 17.70 -14.01
N LEU A 240 -12.96 16.42 -14.14
CA LEU A 240 -11.72 15.82 -13.70
C LEU A 240 -10.91 15.28 -14.90
N GLU A 241 -9.58 15.26 -14.77
CA GLU A 241 -8.71 14.52 -15.67
C GLU A 241 -8.44 13.12 -15.10
N VAL A 242 -8.56 12.09 -15.93
CA VAL A 242 -8.30 10.69 -15.58
C VAL A 242 -7.31 10.08 -16.57
N PRO A 243 -6.47 9.09 -16.16
CA PRO A 243 -5.53 8.44 -17.08
C PRO A 243 -6.23 7.84 -18.30
N ALA A 244 -5.79 8.22 -19.50
CA ALA A 244 -6.40 7.81 -20.77
C ALA A 244 -6.39 6.28 -20.97
N SER A 245 -5.40 5.60 -20.39
CA SER A 245 -5.18 4.17 -20.50
C SER A 245 -5.89 3.33 -19.43
N ALA A 246 -6.71 3.94 -18.56
CA ALA A 246 -7.44 3.22 -17.52
C ALA A 246 -8.33 2.12 -18.10
N GLU A 247 -8.44 0.98 -17.42
CA GLU A 247 -9.36 -0.08 -17.81
C GLU A 247 -10.82 0.30 -17.54
N ILE A 248 -11.10 0.89 -16.37
CA ILE A 248 -12.44 1.30 -15.94
C ILE A 248 -12.32 2.64 -15.20
N VAL A 249 -13.21 3.59 -15.51
CA VAL A 249 -13.38 4.85 -14.78
C VAL A 249 -14.84 4.96 -14.34
N ILE A 250 -15.06 5.20 -13.05
CA ILE A 250 -16.38 5.40 -12.46
C ILE A 250 -16.46 6.85 -11.99
N GLU A 251 -17.36 7.62 -12.59
CA GLU A 251 -17.52 9.05 -12.37
C GLU A 251 -18.76 9.34 -11.54
N GLY A 252 -18.69 10.35 -10.67
CA GLY A 252 -19.81 10.67 -9.80
C GLY A 252 -19.56 11.84 -8.88
N ILE A 253 -20.45 11.99 -7.91
CA ILE A 253 -20.39 13.07 -6.92
C ILE A 253 -20.53 12.53 -5.51
N VAL A 254 -19.89 13.22 -4.57
CA VAL A 254 -20.24 13.19 -3.15
C VAL A 254 -21.17 14.38 -2.88
N PRO A 255 -22.46 14.16 -2.60
CA PRO A 255 -23.38 15.25 -2.26
C PRO A 255 -22.88 16.04 -1.05
N CYS A 256 -23.19 17.33 -0.97
CA CYS A 256 -22.85 18.14 0.20
C CYS A 256 -23.49 17.56 1.46
N GLY A 257 -22.68 17.13 2.43
CA GLY A 257 -23.17 16.46 3.65
C GLY A 257 -23.68 15.04 3.42
N GLY A 258 -23.53 14.49 2.21
CA GLY A 258 -23.96 13.14 1.86
C GLY A 258 -23.16 12.10 2.64
N ARG A 259 -23.85 11.33 3.46
CA ARG A 259 -23.26 10.24 4.24
C ARG A 259 -24.02 8.95 4.01
N ARG A 260 -23.30 7.84 4.08
CA ARG A 260 -23.82 6.49 3.89
C ARG A 260 -23.09 5.53 4.81
N TRP A 261 -23.85 4.59 5.38
CA TRP A 261 -23.30 3.54 6.20
C TRP A 261 -22.39 2.63 5.37
N GLU A 262 -21.11 2.55 5.76
CA GLU A 262 -20.07 1.77 5.10
C GLU A 262 -19.37 0.85 6.11
N GLY A 263 -18.94 -0.32 5.69
CA GLY A 263 -18.29 -1.30 6.55
C GLY A 263 -19.26 -2.27 7.25
N PRO A 264 -18.76 -3.22 8.05
CA PRO A 264 -17.34 -3.39 8.40
C PRO A 264 -16.51 -3.87 7.20
N PHE A 265 -15.19 -3.73 7.29
CA PHE A 265 -14.26 -4.15 6.23
C PHE A 265 -13.00 -4.76 6.84
N GLY A 266 -12.43 -5.79 6.22
CA GLY A 266 -11.17 -6.36 6.69
C GLY A 266 -9.97 -5.42 6.45
N GLU A 267 -9.31 -5.02 7.52
CA GLU A 267 -8.25 -4.00 7.51
C GLU A 267 -6.84 -4.59 7.43
N PHE A 268 -5.87 -3.74 7.12
CA PHE A 268 -4.44 -4.09 7.02
C PHE A 268 -3.84 -4.66 8.31
N THR A 269 -4.51 -4.46 9.45
CA THR A 269 -4.11 -5.02 10.74
C THR A 269 -4.48 -6.49 10.88
N GLY A 270 -5.24 -7.03 9.92
CA GLY A 270 -5.78 -8.39 9.95
C GLY A 270 -7.10 -8.54 10.69
N TYR A 271 -7.64 -7.46 11.25
CA TYR A 271 -8.94 -7.44 11.92
C TYR A 271 -10.00 -6.74 11.08
N MET A 272 -11.28 -7.01 11.36
CA MET A 272 -12.38 -6.23 10.81
C MET A 272 -12.39 -4.83 11.44
N GLY A 273 -12.38 -3.81 10.60
CA GLY A 273 -12.60 -2.42 10.98
C GLY A 273 -14.07 -2.14 11.31
N PRO A 274 -14.36 -1.09 12.10
CA PRO A 274 -15.72 -0.69 12.42
C PRO A 274 -16.49 -0.26 11.17
N ALA A 275 -17.81 -0.44 11.21
CA ALA A 275 -18.72 0.20 10.27
C ALA A 275 -19.07 1.62 10.76
N GLY A 276 -19.56 2.47 9.86
CA GLY A 276 -20.06 3.79 10.24
C GLY A 276 -20.48 4.66 9.07
N ASP A 277 -20.95 5.86 9.39
CA ASP A 277 -21.27 6.88 8.40
C ASP A 277 -19.99 7.38 7.72
N ASN A 278 -19.90 7.13 6.42
CA ASN A 278 -18.83 7.57 5.53
C ASN A 278 -19.41 8.34 4.35
N TYR A 279 -18.59 8.80 3.42
CA TYR A 279 -19.07 9.62 2.31
C TYR A 279 -19.96 8.81 1.37
N GLN A 280 -21.12 9.37 1.01
CA GLN A 280 -21.98 8.80 -0.03
C GLN A 280 -21.41 9.16 -1.40
N PHE A 281 -21.15 8.17 -2.24
CA PHE A 281 -20.78 8.36 -3.64
C PHE A 281 -21.95 7.99 -4.55
N GLN A 282 -22.39 8.95 -5.37
CA GLN A 282 -23.46 8.81 -6.36
C GLN A 282 -22.85 8.76 -7.76
N VAL A 283 -23.04 7.66 -8.46
CA VAL A 283 -22.49 7.45 -9.80
C VAL A 283 -23.30 8.25 -10.82
N THR A 284 -22.60 8.93 -11.72
CA THR A 284 -23.20 9.67 -12.83
C THR A 284 -22.80 9.10 -14.20
N GLY A 285 -21.65 8.43 -14.28
CA GLY A 285 -21.17 7.78 -15.49
C GLY A 285 -20.13 6.69 -15.21
N ILE A 286 -20.00 5.75 -16.14
CA ILE A 286 -18.94 4.74 -16.15
C ILE A 286 -18.38 4.68 -17.57
N THR A 287 -17.06 4.75 -17.70
CA THR A 287 -16.36 4.48 -18.96
C THR A 287 -15.43 3.30 -18.77
N HIS A 288 -15.26 2.48 -19.81
CA HIS A 288 -14.29 1.40 -19.77
C HIS A 288 -13.79 1.01 -21.15
N ARG A 289 -12.63 0.36 -21.16
CA ARG A 289 -12.07 -0.29 -22.36
C ARG A 289 -12.95 -1.44 -22.82
N ASP A 290 -12.86 -1.80 -24.09
CA ASP A 290 -13.30 -3.09 -24.57
C ASP A 290 -12.55 -4.22 -23.85
N ARG A 291 -13.32 -5.20 -23.37
CA ARG A 291 -12.85 -6.34 -22.57
C ARG A 291 -11.92 -5.88 -21.41
N PRO A 292 -12.45 -5.09 -20.46
CA PRO A 292 -11.62 -4.47 -19.44
C PRO A 292 -11.00 -5.52 -18.52
N ILE A 293 -9.88 -5.19 -17.87
CA ILE A 293 -9.30 -5.98 -16.78
C ILE A 293 -9.59 -5.28 -15.45
N TYR A 294 -10.26 -5.97 -14.55
CA TYR A 294 -10.55 -5.44 -13.22
C TYR A 294 -9.32 -5.55 -12.32
N HIS A 295 -8.85 -4.44 -11.77
CA HIS A 295 -7.73 -4.42 -10.82
C HIS A 295 -8.25 -4.33 -9.38
N GLY A 296 -7.74 -5.18 -8.49
CA GLY A 296 -8.06 -5.16 -7.06
C GLY A 296 -6.83 -5.37 -6.17
N TYR A 297 -6.89 -4.83 -4.95
CA TYR A 297 -5.87 -5.03 -3.91
C TYR A 297 -6.34 -6.01 -2.84
N MET A 298 -5.44 -6.93 -2.45
CA MET A 298 -5.58 -7.73 -1.23
C MET A 298 -4.90 -7.02 -0.07
N SER A 299 -5.65 -6.45 0.87
CA SER A 299 -5.08 -5.62 1.95
C SER A 299 -5.13 -6.25 3.35
N GLN A 300 -6.06 -7.17 3.62
CA GLN A 300 -6.53 -7.63 4.94
C GLN A 300 -5.43 -8.16 5.90
N MET A 301 -5.48 -9.44 6.30
CA MET A 301 -4.45 -10.07 7.15
C MET A 301 -3.06 -9.97 6.48
N PRO A 302 -1.98 -9.56 7.17
CA PRO A 302 -0.64 -9.67 6.63
C PRO A 302 -0.15 -11.15 6.66
N PRO A 303 0.73 -11.59 5.73
CA PRO A 303 1.24 -10.81 4.60
C PRO A 303 0.14 -10.55 3.57
N SER A 304 0.17 -9.37 2.96
CA SER A 304 -0.81 -8.88 1.99
C SER A 304 -0.11 -8.00 0.96
N GLU A 305 -0.83 -7.65 -0.12
CA GLU A 305 -0.29 -6.75 -1.13
C GLU A 305 0.04 -5.38 -0.52
N SER A 306 -0.83 -4.88 0.36
CA SER A 306 -0.63 -3.58 1.01
C SER A 306 0.52 -3.57 2.02
N SER A 307 0.76 -4.65 2.77
CA SER A 307 1.92 -4.74 3.67
C SER A 307 3.24 -4.80 2.91
N CYS A 308 3.29 -5.52 1.77
CA CYS A 308 4.46 -5.52 0.90
C CYS A 308 4.75 -4.14 0.31
N MET A 309 3.73 -3.48 -0.28
CA MET A 309 3.89 -2.13 -0.84
C MET A 309 4.36 -1.13 0.22
N ARG A 310 3.81 -1.21 1.44
CA ARG A 310 4.22 -0.36 2.57
C ARG A 310 5.67 -0.64 2.97
N ARG A 311 6.05 -1.90 3.13
CA ARG A 311 7.42 -2.30 3.47
C ARG A 311 8.43 -1.69 2.50
N VAL A 312 8.25 -1.95 1.21
CA VAL A 312 9.14 -1.45 0.14
C VAL A 312 9.13 0.08 0.09
N GLY A 313 7.96 0.70 0.27
CA GLY A 313 7.79 2.15 0.23
C GLY A 313 8.43 2.90 1.40
N PHE A 314 8.57 2.30 2.59
CA PHE A 314 9.01 3.00 3.82
C PHE A 314 10.43 2.66 4.30
N GLU A 315 10.97 1.46 4.02
CA GLU A 315 12.29 1.04 4.52
C GLU A 315 13.41 1.99 4.09
N ALA A 316 13.47 2.31 2.81
CA ALA A 316 14.55 3.11 2.26
C ALA A 316 14.45 4.63 2.60
N PRO A 317 13.26 5.27 2.55
CA PRO A 317 13.11 6.64 3.06
C PRO A 317 13.53 6.77 4.53
N LEU A 318 13.09 5.86 5.41
CA LEU A 318 13.47 5.91 6.82
C LEU A 318 15.00 5.72 6.99
N ARG A 319 15.59 4.74 6.29
CA ARG A 319 17.04 4.55 6.30
C ARG A 319 17.80 5.80 5.86
N HIS A 320 17.33 6.48 4.80
CA HIS A 320 17.92 7.72 4.33
C HIS A 320 17.76 8.85 5.35
N HIS A 321 16.58 9.01 5.94
CA HIS A 321 16.30 9.98 6.99
C HIS A 321 17.26 9.81 8.18
N LEU A 322 17.38 8.59 8.72
CA LEU A 322 18.26 8.31 9.86
C LEU A 322 19.74 8.57 9.55
N ARG A 323 20.20 8.22 8.33
CA ARG A 323 21.55 8.57 7.87
C ARG A 323 21.74 10.08 7.73
N GLY A 324 20.71 10.81 7.31
CA GLY A 324 20.70 12.28 7.25
C GLY A 324 20.89 12.94 8.62
N LEU A 325 20.51 12.27 9.72
CA LEU A 325 20.80 12.69 11.09
C LEU A 325 22.25 12.38 11.54
N GLY A 326 23.10 11.84 10.65
CA GLY A 326 24.48 11.48 10.94
C GLY A 326 24.67 10.14 11.64
N LEU A 327 23.62 9.30 11.70
CA LEU A 327 23.67 7.96 12.29
C LEU A 327 24.23 6.93 11.31
N GLN A 328 25.02 5.97 11.81
CA GLN A 328 25.57 4.88 10.99
C GLN A 328 24.59 3.70 10.87
N VAL A 329 23.41 3.97 10.30
CA VAL A 329 22.40 2.92 10.05
C VAL A 329 22.81 2.07 8.85
N ARG A 330 22.99 0.77 9.08
CA ARG A 330 23.24 -0.22 8.05
C ARG A 330 21.96 -0.51 7.29
N ASP A 331 20.89 -0.81 8.02
CA ASP A 331 19.63 -1.28 7.43
C ASP A 331 18.41 -0.97 8.31
N VAL A 332 17.23 -0.99 7.68
CA VAL A 332 15.91 -0.79 8.30
C VAL A 332 14.95 -1.83 7.72
N HIS A 333 14.15 -2.47 8.56
CA HIS A 333 13.16 -3.43 8.14
C HIS A 333 11.79 -3.17 8.76
N TYR A 334 10.75 -3.21 7.93
CA TYR A 334 9.34 -3.16 8.32
C TYR A 334 8.73 -4.56 8.14
N PRO A 335 8.90 -5.49 9.10
CA PRO A 335 8.40 -6.84 8.92
C PRO A 335 6.89 -6.86 8.72
N GLU A 336 6.42 -7.68 7.78
CA GLU A 336 4.98 -7.80 7.50
C GLU A 336 4.21 -8.37 8.71
N SER A 337 4.87 -9.14 9.57
CA SER A 337 4.30 -9.60 10.86
C SER A 337 3.94 -8.43 11.79
N GLY A 338 4.63 -7.30 11.68
CA GLY A 338 4.30 -6.02 12.32
C GLY A 338 3.35 -5.14 11.48
N CYS A 339 2.60 -5.73 10.56
CA CYS A 339 1.74 -5.06 9.58
C CYS A 339 2.50 -4.07 8.67
N ALA A 340 3.82 -4.23 8.55
CA ALA A 340 4.73 -3.27 7.91
C ALA A 340 4.56 -1.83 8.41
N ALA A 341 4.18 -1.63 9.69
CA ALA A 341 3.93 -0.31 10.27
C ALA A 341 4.26 -0.23 11.77
N TYR A 342 3.90 -1.26 12.54
CA TYR A 342 3.96 -1.23 14.00
C TYR A 342 5.32 -1.65 14.56
N ILE A 343 6.00 -2.61 13.94
CA ILE A 343 7.35 -3.02 14.32
C ILE A 343 8.33 -2.46 13.29
N ILE A 344 9.39 -1.81 13.76
CA ILE A 344 10.49 -1.33 12.93
C ILE A 344 11.79 -1.84 13.54
N LEU A 345 12.62 -2.47 12.72
CA LEU A 345 13.93 -2.99 13.10
C LEU A 345 15.02 -2.15 12.45
N ILE A 346 16.06 -1.82 13.21
CA ILE A 346 17.16 -0.96 12.75
C ILE A 346 18.46 -1.67 13.09
N SER A 347 19.27 -1.96 12.07
CA SER A 347 20.65 -2.44 12.24
C SER A 347 21.60 -1.26 12.11
N MET A 348 22.48 -1.04 13.08
CA MET A 348 23.38 0.11 13.07
C MET A 348 24.76 -0.17 13.67
N LYS A 349 25.74 0.59 13.19
CA LYS A 349 27.07 0.65 13.80
C LYS A 349 27.09 1.72 14.89
N LYS A 350 26.88 1.30 16.14
CA LYS A 350 26.91 2.20 17.29
C LYS A 350 28.33 2.71 17.57
N ARG A 351 28.49 4.02 17.72
CA ARG A 351 29.73 4.68 18.15
C ARG A 351 29.76 5.01 19.64
N PHE A 352 28.60 5.26 20.24
CA PHE A 352 28.44 5.52 21.67
C PHE A 352 27.00 5.16 22.14
N GLU A 353 26.80 4.93 23.43
CA GLU A 353 25.56 4.40 24.04
C GLU A 353 24.29 5.23 23.77
N GLY A 354 24.41 6.50 23.40
CA GLY A 354 23.24 7.36 23.12
C GLY A 354 22.66 7.22 21.71
N GLU A 355 23.42 6.67 20.76
CA GLU A 355 22.98 6.63 19.35
C GLU A 355 21.76 5.74 19.07
N PRO A 356 21.60 4.55 19.69
CA PRO A 356 20.39 3.76 19.49
C PRO A 356 19.12 4.52 19.87
N LYS A 357 19.18 5.29 20.96
CA LYS A 357 18.07 6.15 21.40
C LYS A 357 17.80 7.28 20.41
N GLN A 358 18.83 7.86 19.80
CA GLN A 358 18.65 8.83 18.71
C GLN A 358 17.99 8.21 17.48
N ALA A 359 18.33 6.96 17.13
CA ALA A 359 17.69 6.24 16.03
C ALA A 359 16.19 5.98 16.29
N ILE A 360 15.84 5.63 17.54
CA ILE A 360 14.44 5.46 17.98
C ILE A 360 13.68 6.78 17.83
N TRP A 361 14.21 7.88 18.37
CA TRP A 361 13.56 9.20 18.26
C TRP A 361 13.47 9.69 16.82
N GLY A 362 14.51 9.51 16.02
CA GLY A 362 14.50 9.84 14.59
C GLY A 362 13.42 9.06 13.83
N THR A 363 13.20 7.79 14.20
CA THR A 363 12.13 6.97 13.62
C THR A 363 10.74 7.51 13.98
N TRP A 364 10.51 7.88 15.24
CA TRP A 364 9.24 8.48 15.64
C TRP A 364 9.01 9.90 15.10
N ALA A 365 10.08 10.64 14.84
CA ALA A 365 9.99 11.94 14.18
C ALA A 365 9.70 11.83 12.67
N PHE A 366 10.12 10.74 12.03
CA PHE A 366 9.90 10.50 10.60
C PHE A 366 8.41 10.27 10.26
N ASP A 367 7.74 9.35 10.95
CA ASP A 367 6.28 9.23 10.94
C ASP A 367 5.78 8.88 12.35
N PRO A 368 5.13 9.82 13.06
CA PRO A 368 4.71 9.60 14.44
C PRO A 368 3.61 8.56 14.59
N ARG A 369 2.99 8.09 13.50
CA ARG A 369 1.94 7.04 13.53
C ARG A 369 2.54 5.64 13.46
N HIS A 370 3.75 5.48 12.93
CA HIS A 370 4.45 4.20 12.80
C HIS A 370 5.36 3.92 14.01
N GLY A 371 5.94 2.72 14.06
CA GLY A 371 6.92 2.35 15.08
C GLY A 371 6.34 2.30 16.48
N LYS A 372 5.23 1.57 16.66
CA LYS A 372 4.72 1.19 17.98
C LYS A 372 5.79 0.46 18.80
N ILE A 373 6.61 -0.34 18.11
CA ILE A 373 7.80 -1.02 18.62
C ILE A 373 8.95 -0.67 17.67
N VAL A 374 10.01 -0.06 18.18
CA VAL A 374 11.26 0.17 17.44
C VAL A 374 12.39 -0.58 18.14
N ILE A 375 13.08 -1.45 17.42
CA ILE A 375 14.18 -2.27 17.96
C ILE A 375 15.45 -1.91 17.22
N VAL A 376 16.48 -1.56 17.96
CA VAL A 376 17.80 -1.24 17.42
C VAL A 376 18.79 -2.35 17.80
N VAL A 377 19.47 -2.90 16.81
CA VAL A 377 20.46 -3.99 16.96
C VAL A 377 21.80 -3.59 16.33
N ASP A 378 22.85 -4.33 16.69
CA ASP A 378 24.20 -4.13 16.13
C ASP A 378 24.26 -4.43 14.62
N GLU A 379 25.30 -3.90 13.95
CA GLU A 379 25.48 -3.98 12.50
C GLU A 379 25.68 -5.41 11.94
N ASP A 380 26.01 -6.36 12.80
CA ASP A 380 26.21 -7.77 12.48
C ASP A 380 24.94 -8.62 12.64
N ILE A 381 23.85 -8.05 13.17
CA ILE A 381 22.56 -8.72 13.29
C ILE A 381 21.74 -8.52 12.02
N ASP A 382 21.38 -9.63 11.36
CA ASP A 382 20.46 -9.61 10.23
C ASP A 382 19.02 -9.41 10.71
N ILE A 383 18.48 -8.20 10.50
CA ILE A 383 17.13 -7.83 10.89
C ILE A 383 16.02 -8.47 10.05
N ARG A 384 16.35 -9.22 8.98
CA ARG A 384 15.38 -10.04 8.23
C ARG A 384 15.29 -11.47 8.75
N ASP A 385 16.22 -11.89 9.61
CA ASP A 385 16.14 -13.15 10.33
C ASP A 385 15.53 -12.92 11.73
N PRO A 386 14.27 -13.33 11.98
CA PRO A 386 13.67 -13.17 13.29
C PRO A 386 14.46 -13.88 14.40
N PHE A 387 15.15 -14.99 14.08
CA PHE A 387 15.96 -15.69 15.07
C PHE A 387 17.14 -14.84 15.55
N ALA A 388 17.85 -14.17 14.63
CA ALA A 388 18.95 -13.28 14.97
C ALA A 388 18.50 -12.08 15.82
N VAL A 389 17.30 -11.53 15.54
CA VAL A 389 16.71 -10.44 16.31
C VAL A 389 16.31 -10.90 17.72
N ASP A 390 15.65 -12.05 17.84
CA ASP A 390 15.27 -12.64 19.13
C ASP A 390 16.51 -12.97 19.99
N TRP A 391 17.58 -13.45 19.36
CA TRP A 391 18.85 -13.67 20.03
C TRP A 391 19.44 -12.36 20.57
N ALA A 392 19.50 -11.30 19.76
CA ALA A 392 19.97 -9.99 20.21
C ALA A 392 19.13 -9.44 21.37
N LEU A 393 17.80 -9.52 21.29
CA LEU A 393 16.90 -9.13 22.39
C LEU A 393 17.16 -9.93 23.67
N SER A 394 17.55 -11.19 23.55
CA SER A 394 17.75 -12.07 24.71
C SER A 394 19.04 -11.78 25.46
N VAL A 395 20.12 -11.41 24.76
CA VAL A 395 21.46 -11.33 25.35
C VAL A 395 22.14 -9.96 25.26
N HIS A 396 21.65 -9.01 24.47
CA HIS A 396 22.28 -7.68 24.33
C HIS A 396 21.63 -6.58 25.17
N MET A 397 20.43 -6.81 25.71
CA MET A 397 19.70 -5.80 26.48
C MET A 397 19.41 -6.20 27.93
N GLN A 398 19.24 -5.20 28.77
CA GLN A 398 18.71 -5.27 30.12
C GLN A 398 17.36 -4.55 30.17
N PRO A 399 16.22 -5.27 30.37
CA PRO A 399 14.89 -4.68 30.18
C PRO A 399 14.65 -3.35 30.91
N HIS A 400 15.06 -3.23 32.16
CA HIS A 400 14.87 -2.01 32.96
C HIS A 400 15.68 -0.78 32.49
N ARG A 401 16.73 -0.98 31.67
CA ARG A 401 17.62 0.09 31.18
C ARG A 401 17.36 0.42 29.72
N ASP A 402 17.12 -0.62 28.94
CA ASP A 402 17.21 -0.57 27.48
C ASP A 402 15.84 -0.57 26.79
N ILE A 403 14.77 -0.68 27.57
CA ILE A 403 13.39 -0.49 27.11
C ILE A 403 12.91 0.90 27.54
N HIS A 404 12.41 1.66 26.59
CA HIS A 404 11.87 2.99 26.79
C HIS A 404 10.42 3.02 26.33
N ILE A 405 9.49 3.27 27.25
CA ILE A 405 8.06 3.39 26.94
C ILE A 405 7.70 4.87 26.89
N GLU A 406 7.12 5.30 25.78
CA GLU A 406 6.56 6.64 25.60
C GLU A 406 5.02 6.55 25.57
N PRO A 407 4.32 7.04 26.60
CA PRO A 407 2.86 7.06 26.63
C PRO A 407 2.30 8.21 25.77
N ASP A 408 0.98 8.17 25.50
CA ASP A 408 0.20 9.26 24.91
C ASP A 408 0.73 9.81 23.58
N THR A 409 1.23 8.91 22.73
CA THR A 409 1.75 9.21 21.39
C THR A 409 0.67 9.07 20.30
N PRO A 410 0.85 9.67 19.12
CA PRO A 410 -0.03 9.42 17.98
C PRO A 410 -0.07 7.95 17.60
N SER A 411 -1.27 7.44 17.34
CA SER A 411 -1.50 6.07 16.90
C SER A 411 -1.49 5.93 15.38
N ALA A 412 -1.17 4.73 14.88
CA ALA A 412 -1.61 4.37 13.55
C ALA A 412 -3.13 4.20 13.56
N PRO A 413 -3.86 4.68 12.53
CA PRO A 413 -5.28 4.40 12.42
C PRO A 413 -5.51 2.89 12.42
N LEU A 414 -6.67 2.46 12.91
CA LEU A 414 -7.12 1.05 12.88
C LEU A 414 -6.39 0.08 13.82
N ASP A 415 -5.51 0.56 14.72
CA ASP A 415 -4.91 -0.29 15.76
C ASP A 415 -6.03 -0.85 16.68
N PRO A 416 -6.26 -2.18 16.67
CA PRO A 416 -7.34 -2.80 17.44
C PRO A 416 -7.05 -2.82 18.94
N SER A 417 -5.83 -2.53 19.39
CA SER A 417 -5.48 -2.55 20.82
C SER A 417 -5.85 -1.27 21.57
N ILE A 418 -6.31 -0.23 20.87
CA ILE A 418 -6.55 1.10 21.48
C ILE A 418 -7.97 1.19 22.07
N VAL A 419 -8.96 0.70 21.33
CA VAL A 419 -10.37 0.77 21.71
C VAL A 419 -11.10 -0.53 21.37
N PRO A 420 -12.21 -0.86 22.08
CA PRO A 420 -13.05 -2.00 21.74
C PRO A 420 -13.57 -1.98 20.30
N ALA A 421 -13.97 -3.16 19.82
CA ALA A 421 -14.66 -3.29 18.54
C ALA A 421 -15.94 -2.44 18.51
N GLY A 422 -16.21 -1.78 17.38
CA GLY A 422 -17.42 -0.97 17.16
C GLY A 422 -17.27 0.54 17.41
N VAL A 423 -16.21 0.98 18.10
CA VAL A 423 -15.89 2.42 18.23
C VAL A 423 -15.61 3.00 16.84
N ALA A 424 -16.26 4.11 16.46
CA ALA A 424 -16.20 4.60 15.09
C ALA A 424 -14.79 5.07 14.69
N HIS A 425 -14.46 5.03 13.39
CA HIS A 425 -13.12 5.38 12.88
C HIS A 425 -12.65 6.79 13.25
N HIS A 426 -13.58 7.75 13.33
CA HIS A 426 -13.29 9.17 13.54
C HIS A 426 -13.26 9.58 15.02
N GLU A 427 -13.47 8.65 15.95
CA GLU A 427 -13.46 8.96 17.38
C GLU A 427 -12.06 9.34 17.88
N ARG A 428 -11.99 10.40 18.69
CA ARG A 428 -10.72 10.92 19.22
C ARG A 428 -9.99 9.92 20.13
N SER A 429 -10.72 9.02 20.78
CA SER A 429 -10.18 7.94 21.60
C SER A 429 -9.23 7.01 20.82
N ARG A 430 -9.38 6.93 19.49
CA ARG A 430 -8.49 6.13 18.62
C ARG A 430 -7.15 6.79 18.33
N MET A 431 -6.96 8.07 18.66
CA MET A 431 -5.78 8.85 18.24
C MET A 431 -4.56 8.73 19.16
N LEU A 432 -4.74 8.19 20.38
CA LEU A 432 -3.67 8.04 21.36
C LEU A 432 -3.29 6.57 21.51
N SER A 433 -1.99 6.30 21.56
CA SER A 433 -1.39 5.00 21.83
C SER A 433 -0.10 5.18 22.63
N SER A 434 0.63 4.10 22.87
CA SER A 434 1.98 4.15 23.42
C SER A 434 2.98 3.55 22.43
N LYS A 435 4.25 3.94 22.56
CA LYS A 435 5.36 3.39 21.80
C LYS A 435 6.40 2.81 22.74
N VAL A 436 7.15 1.82 22.24
CA VAL A 436 8.31 1.27 22.92
C VAL A 436 9.52 1.31 22.00
N GLY A 437 10.61 1.85 22.52
CA GLY A 437 11.93 1.79 21.91
C GLY A 437 12.80 0.81 22.68
N ILE A 438 13.48 -0.09 21.96
CA ILE A 438 14.33 -1.13 22.55
C ILE A 438 15.73 -1.01 21.97
N ASP A 439 16.70 -0.74 22.83
CA ASP A 439 18.12 -0.78 22.49
C ASP A 439 18.71 -2.18 22.77
N ALA A 440 18.67 -3.03 21.75
CA ALA A 440 19.29 -4.37 21.74
C ALA A 440 20.71 -4.36 21.14
N THR A 441 21.43 -3.24 21.25
CA THR A 441 22.86 -3.19 20.91
C THR A 441 23.74 -3.62 22.08
N ARG A 442 24.91 -4.21 21.82
CA ARG A 442 25.88 -4.57 22.87
C ARG A 442 26.39 -3.32 23.59
N LYS A 443 26.40 -3.33 24.94
CA LYS A 443 26.80 -2.17 25.77
C LYS A 443 28.31 -2.04 26.04
N HIS A 444 29.08 -3.03 25.60
CA HIS A 444 30.53 -3.15 25.74
C HIS A 444 31.02 -4.28 24.83
N ALA A 445 32.33 -4.53 24.78
CA ALA A 445 32.88 -5.70 24.12
C ALA A 445 32.38 -6.99 24.81
N TYR A 446 31.64 -7.81 24.07
CA TYR A 446 31.16 -9.11 24.54
C TYR A 446 32.24 -10.18 24.29
N PRO A 447 32.12 -11.36 24.94
CA PRO A 447 32.86 -12.55 24.51
C PRO A 447 32.64 -12.85 23.04
N GLU A 448 33.58 -13.57 22.42
CA GLU A 448 33.43 -14.02 21.05
C GLU A 448 32.18 -14.89 20.89
N VAL A 449 31.49 -14.73 19.76
CA VAL A 449 30.33 -15.55 19.43
C VAL A 449 30.81 -17.00 19.30
N ALA A 450 30.12 -17.92 19.97
CA ALA A 450 30.46 -19.35 19.97
C ALA A 450 30.04 -20.05 18.66
N LEU A 451 30.61 -19.60 17.53
CA LEU A 451 30.44 -20.15 16.20
C LEU A 451 31.79 -20.57 15.61
N PRO A 452 31.84 -21.64 14.79
CA PRO A 452 33.01 -21.89 13.96
C PRO A 452 33.36 -20.65 13.12
N ALA A 453 34.66 -20.41 12.90
CA ALA A 453 35.09 -19.29 12.07
C ALA A 453 34.48 -19.39 10.66
N ARG A 454 34.12 -18.24 10.08
CA ARG A 454 33.37 -18.15 8.81
C ARG A 454 34.02 -18.95 7.68
N GLU A 455 35.35 -18.98 7.59
CA GLU A 455 36.08 -19.74 6.58
C GLU A 455 35.77 -21.25 6.58
N TYR A 456 35.51 -21.83 7.75
CA TYR A 456 35.13 -23.25 7.86
C TYR A 456 33.68 -23.46 7.43
N LEU A 457 32.77 -22.55 7.81
CA LEU A 457 31.37 -22.61 7.40
C LEU A 457 31.22 -22.43 5.88
N ASP A 458 31.93 -21.47 5.29
CA ASP A 458 31.94 -21.22 3.85
C ASP A 458 32.49 -22.43 3.08
N ARG A 459 33.55 -23.08 3.60
CA ARG A 459 34.09 -24.31 3.01
C ARG A 459 33.08 -25.46 3.06
N VAL A 460 32.39 -25.63 4.18
CA VAL A 460 31.31 -26.63 4.31
C VAL A 460 30.20 -26.35 3.29
N TRP A 461 29.81 -25.09 3.10
CA TRP A 461 28.79 -24.71 2.13
C TRP A 461 29.21 -24.98 0.68
N GLN A 462 30.48 -24.74 0.33
CA GLN A 462 31.01 -25.09 -1.00
C GLN A 462 30.98 -26.61 -1.26
N GLN A 463 31.09 -27.40 -0.20
CA GLN A 463 31.08 -28.87 -0.24
C GLN A 463 29.71 -29.46 0.15
N TRP A 464 28.65 -28.63 0.21
CA TRP A 464 27.36 -29.01 0.81
C TRP A 464 26.79 -30.33 0.25
N ARG A 465 26.90 -30.50 -1.08
CA ARG A 465 26.45 -31.71 -1.79
C ARG A 465 27.29 -32.94 -1.51
N GLU A 466 28.58 -32.79 -1.22
CA GLU A 466 29.46 -33.90 -0.87
C GLU A 466 29.06 -34.54 0.48
N TYR A 467 28.42 -33.76 1.35
CA TYR A 467 27.83 -34.26 2.61
C TYR A 467 26.46 -34.94 2.42
N GLY A 468 25.92 -34.98 1.19
CA GLY A 468 24.63 -35.62 0.88
C GLY A 468 23.39 -34.75 1.04
N PHE A 469 23.55 -33.42 1.06
CA PHE A 469 22.44 -32.47 1.05
C PHE A 469 22.21 -31.89 -0.37
N ASP A 470 20.96 -31.61 -0.74
CA ASP A 470 20.57 -31.16 -2.09
C ASP A 470 20.93 -29.68 -2.40
#